data_AF-A0A497R200-F1
#
_entry.id   AF-A0A497R200-F1
#
_cell.length_a   1.000
_cell.length_b   1.000
_cell.length_c   1.000
_cell.angle_alpha   90.00
_cell.angle_beta   90.00
_cell.angle_gamma   90.00
#
_symmetry.space_group_name_H-M   'P 1'
#
loop_
_entity.id
_entity.type
_entity.pdbx_description
1 polymer ?
#
loop_
_entity_poly.entity_id
_entity_poly.type
_entity_poly.pdbx_seq_one_letter_code
_entity_poly.pdbx_strand_id
1 'polypeptide(L)'
;MSKYLLQCLSCGAKITDNYTLDCSCGKGGFFRTVYQQKSFNPSSENTLWRFQEWLPVEKPASVGSLGNEKQIFEGYPGKTVVYKSVYLGKELGLKNLFIAFNGYWPEKNAKIVTGTFKGLEAPPTIRRAI
;
A
#
# COMPACT_ATOMS: atom_id res chain seq x y z
N MET A 1 3.32 20.70 0.27
CA MET A 1 4.65 20.14 0.62
C MET A 1 4.62 18.64 0.36
N SER A 2 5.69 18.06 -0.16
CA SER A 2 5.74 16.60 -0.45
C SER A 2 5.67 15.78 0.84
N LYS A 3 4.84 14.73 0.87
CA LYS A 3 4.66 13.84 2.04
C LYS A 3 5.90 13.01 2.38
N TYR A 4 6.83 12.89 1.45
CA TYR A 4 8.08 12.17 1.61
C TYR A 4 9.16 12.68 0.65
N LEU A 5 10.40 12.26 0.90
CA LEU A 5 11.51 12.37 -0.04
C LEU A 5 12.05 10.97 -0.34
N LEU A 6 12.73 10.80 -1.48
CA LEU A 6 13.52 9.61 -1.76
C LEU A 6 14.95 9.82 -1.26
N GLN A 7 15.52 8.83 -0.59
CA GLN A 7 16.92 8.83 -0.19
C GLN A 7 17.66 7.73 -0.95
N CYS A 8 18.70 8.09 -1.70
CA CYS A 8 19.57 7.10 -2.35
C CYS A 8 20.34 6.33 -1.29
N LEU A 9 20.29 5.00 -1.34
CA LEU A 9 21.01 4.15 -0.38
C LEU A 9 22.53 4.10 -0.63
N SER A 10 23.02 4.49 -1.82
CA SER A 10 24.46 4.49 -2.14
C SER A 10 25.20 5.77 -1.75
N CYS A 11 24.54 6.93 -1.76
CA CYS A 11 25.19 8.22 -1.49
C CYS A 11 24.48 9.08 -0.45
N GLY A 12 23.29 8.68 0.02
CA GLY A 12 22.51 9.42 1.01
C GLY A 12 21.78 10.66 0.48
N ALA A 13 21.92 11.00 -0.81
CA ALA A 13 21.23 12.14 -1.42
C ALA A 13 19.71 12.03 -1.23
N LYS A 14 19.08 13.14 -0.84
CA LYS A 14 17.63 13.28 -0.72
C LYS A 14 17.09 14.00 -1.95
N ILE A 15 16.11 13.41 -2.60
CA ILE A 15 15.56 13.88 -3.87
C ILE A 15 14.03 13.91 -3.75
N THR A 16 13.41 14.91 -4.36
CA THR A 16 11.95 14.94 -4.53
C THR A 16 11.54 13.85 -5.51
N ASP A 17 10.51 13.08 -5.16
CA ASP A 17 10.03 12.02 -6.02
C ASP A 17 9.34 12.59 -7.28
N ASN A 18 9.90 12.30 -8.45
CA ASN A 18 9.30 12.57 -9.74
C ASN A 18 9.53 11.40 -10.70
N TYR A 19 8.99 10.22 -10.35
CA TYR A 19 9.23 8.97 -11.10
C TYR A 19 10.73 8.67 -11.27
N THR A 20 11.52 9.05 -10.25
CA THR A 20 12.98 8.97 -10.29
C THR A 20 13.44 7.53 -10.09
N LEU A 21 14.05 6.95 -11.13
CA LEU A 21 14.55 5.57 -11.11
C LEU A 21 16.04 5.50 -10.76
N ASP A 22 16.80 6.56 -11.05
CA ASP A 22 18.24 6.62 -10.87
C ASP A 22 18.70 7.81 -10.05
N CYS A 23 19.78 7.61 -9.31
CA CYS A 23 20.46 8.69 -8.59
C CYS A 23 21.58 9.29 -9.44
N SER A 24 21.70 10.62 -9.42
CA SER A 24 22.77 11.36 -10.11
C SER A 24 24.19 10.96 -9.70
N CYS A 25 24.37 10.24 -8.59
CA CYS A 25 25.68 9.72 -8.20
C CYS A 25 26.17 8.54 -9.08
N GLY A 26 25.31 7.94 -9.91
CA GLY A 26 25.69 6.86 -10.84
C GLY A 26 26.04 5.52 -10.20
N LYS A 27 25.86 5.37 -8.87
CA LYS A 27 26.24 4.16 -8.12
C LYS A 27 25.17 3.04 -8.11
N GLY A 28 24.12 3.15 -8.93
CA GLY A 28 23.08 2.13 -9.07
C GLY A 28 22.33 1.74 -7.78
N GLY A 29 22.22 2.66 -6.82
CA GLY A 29 21.58 2.39 -5.53
C GLY A 29 20.07 2.53 -5.55
N PHE A 30 19.35 1.60 -4.93
CA PHE A 30 17.92 1.75 -4.69
C PHE A 30 17.59 2.98 -3.85
N PHE A 31 16.36 3.48 -4.02
CA PHE A 31 15.81 4.54 -3.19
C PHE A 31 15.02 3.99 -2.01
N ARG A 32 15.15 4.66 -0.88
CA ARG A 32 14.29 4.48 0.30
C ARG A 32 13.40 5.70 0.47
N THR A 33 12.11 5.47 0.70
CA THR A 33 11.18 6.54 1.03
C THR A 33 11.41 7.05 2.46
N VAL A 34 11.54 8.36 2.61
CA VAL A 34 11.68 9.07 3.88
C VAL A 34 10.41 9.91 4.09
N TYR A 35 9.45 9.34 4.82
CA TYR A 35 8.17 9.97 5.11
C TYR A 35 8.30 11.15 6.08
N GLN A 36 7.48 12.19 5.89
CA GLN A 36 7.29 13.24 6.88
C GLN A 36 6.51 12.73 8.10
N GLN A 37 5.43 11.98 7.87
CA GLN A 37 4.67 11.35 8.95
C GLN A 37 5.48 10.19 9.59
N LYS A 38 5.89 10.38 10.85
CA LYS A 38 6.69 9.40 11.61
C LYS A 38 5.85 8.52 12.54
N SER A 39 4.72 9.04 13.01
CA SER A 39 3.84 8.33 13.94
C SER A 39 2.84 7.49 13.17
N PHE A 40 2.63 6.24 13.57
CA PHE A 40 1.63 5.38 12.96
C PHE A 40 0.22 5.79 13.37
N ASN A 41 -0.39 6.67 12.57
CA ASN A 41 -1.74 7.21 12.79
C ASN A 41 -2.59 7.12 11.50
N PRO A 42 -3.04 5.91 11.09
CA PRO A 42 -3.90 5.75 9.92
C PRO A 42 -5.29 6.35 10.16
N SER A 43 -5.95 6.80 9.09
CA SER A 43 -7.31 7.34 9.21
C SER A 43 -8.36 6.24 9.50
N SER A 44 -9.60 6.68 9.72
CA SER A 44 -10.77 5.83 9.94
C SER A 44 -11.31 5.16 8.67
N GLU A 45 -10.73 5.45 7.50
CA GLU A 45 -11.10 4.80 6.24
C GLU A 45 -10.94 3.27 6.33
N ASN A 46 -11.84 2.55 5.68
CA ASN A 46 -11.88 1.08 5.74
C ASN A 46 -11.12 0.38 4.59
N THR A 47 -10.41 1.15 3.77
CA THR A 47 -9.65 0.71 2.60
C THR A 47 -8.15 1.02 2.77
N LEU A 48 -7.34 0.75 1.74
CA LEU A 48 -5.93 1.13 1.67
C LEU A 48 -5.71 2.64 1.91
N TRP A 49 -6.67 3.48 1.51
CA TRP A 49 -6.58 4.93 1.60
C TRP A 49 -6.44 5.46 3.03
N ARG A 50 -6.69 4.62 4.04
CA ARG A 50 -6.37 4.95 5.43
C ARG A 50 -4.90 5.26 5.68
N PHE A 51 -4.02 4.81 4.79
CA PHE A 51 -2.58 5.07 4.83
C PHE A 51 -2.16 6.21 3.91
N GLN A 52 -3.06 7.11 3.53
CA GLN A 52 -2.79 8.19 2.58
C GLN A 52 -1.50 8.98 2.86
N GLU A 53 -1.14 9.24 4.12
CA GLU A 53 0.08 9.97 4.48
C GLU A 53 1.37 9.29 4.04
N TRP A 54 1.32 7.97 3.80
CA TRP A 54 2.43 7.14 3.34
C TRP A 54 2.27 6.63 1.90
N LEU A 55 1.15 6.92 1.24
CA LEU A 55 0.94 6.54 -0.15
C LEU A 55 1.46 7.64 -1.10
N PRO A 56 1.99 7.26 -2.29
CA PRO A 56 2.56 8.19 -3.25
C PRO A 56 1.49 8.90 -4.10
N VAL A 57 0.44 9.44 -3.47
CA VAL A 57 -0.70 10.11 -4.13
C VAL A 57 -0.93 11.50 -3.52
N GLU A 58 -1.24 12.53 -4.28
CA GLU A 58 -1.59 13.82 -3.68
C GLU A 58 -3.00 13.83 -3.09
N LYS A 59 -3.96 13.22 -3.80
CA LYS A 59 -5.36 13.10 -3.38
C LYS A 59 -5.76 11.63 -3.33
N PRO A 60 -6.17 11.11 -2.17
CA PRO A 60 -6.66 9.73 -2.06
C PRO A 60 -7.91 9.54 -2.92
N ALA A 61 -8.14 8.31 -3.36
CA ALA A 61 -9.37 7.89 -4.03
C ALA A 61 -10.39 7.34 -3.03
N SER A 62 -10.62 8.08 -1.94
CA SER A 62 -11.66 7.75 -0.96
C SER A 62 -13.05 7.87 -1.61
N VAL A 63 -14.04 7.19 -1.03
CA VAL A 63 -15.38 6.97 -1.63
C VAL A 63 -16.10 8.27 -2.02
N GLY A 64 -15.68 9.43 -1.47
CA GLY A 64 -16.22 10.76 -1.81
C GLY A 64 -15.39 11.60 -2.81
N SER A 65 -14.16 11.21 -3.15
CA SER A 65 -13.30 11.95 -4.10
C SER A 65 -13.26 11.35 -5.51
N LEU A 66 -13.81 10.14 -5.66
CA LEU A 66 -13.90 9.43 -6.92
C LEU A 66 -15.13 9.88 -7.71
N GLY A 67 -14.91 10.75 -8.70
CA GLY A 67 -15.92 11.05 -9.71
C GLY A 67 -16.11 9.88 -10.67
N ASN A 68 -15.91 10.14 -11.96
CA ASN A 68 -15.88 9.18 -13.05
C ASN A 68 -14.82 8.06 -12.91
N GLU A 69 -13.81 8.23 -12.05
CA GLU A 69 -12.77 7.23 -11.77
C GLU A 69 -13.24 6.08 -10.85
N LYS A 70 -14.45 6.15 -10.28
CA LYS A 70 -14.98 5.14 -9.35
C LYS A 70 -14.92 3.72 -9.90
N GLN A 71 -15.16 3.54 -11.19
CA GLN A 71 -15.12 2.25 -11.88
C GLN A 71 -13.70 1.66 -11.95
N ILE A 72 -12.65 2.50 -11.96
CA ILE A 72 -11.25 2.06 -11.99
C ILE A 72 -10.87 1.35 -10.68
N PHE A 73 -11.43 1.82 -9.57
CA PHE A 73 -11.13 1.30 -8.22
C PHE A 73 -12.23 0.37 -7.68
N GLU A 74 -13.29 0.15 -8.45
CA GLU A 74 -14.34 -0.82 -8.15
C GLU A 74 -13.74 -2.24 -8.15
N GLY A 75 -13.90 -2.99 -7.06
CA GLY A 75 -13.25 -4.30 -6.88
C GLY A 75 -11.85 -4.25 -6.24
N TYR A 76 -11.31 -3.06 -5.95
CA TYR A 76 -10.11 -2.88 -5.15
C TYR A 76 -10.48 -2.35 -3.75
N PRO A 77 -11.05 -3.18 -2.85
CA PRO A 77 -11.36 -2.76 -1.48
C PRO A 77 -10.09 -2.31 -0.73
N GLY A 78 -8.91 -2.67 -1.24
CA GLY A 78 -7.62 -2.22 -0.72
C GLY A 78 -7.34 -2.77 0.69
N LYS A 79 -8.02 -3.84 1.11
CA LYS A 79 -7.96 -4.33 2.48
C LYS A 79 -7.54 -5.78 2.53
N THR A 80 -6.41 -6.02 3.19
CA THR A 80 -5.99 -7.34 3.67
C THR A 80 -6.93 -7.83 4.76
N VAL A 81 -7.42 -9.06 4.63
CA VAL A 81 -8.13 -9.73 5.71
C VAL A 81 -7.12 -10.50 6.55
N VAL A 82 -7.13 -10.25 7.86
CA VAL A 82 -6.30 -11.00 8.81
C VAL A 82 -7.20 -11.90 9.64
N TYR A 83 -6.92 -13.20 9.65
CA TYR A 83 -7.65 -14.18 10.46
C TYR A 83 -6.70 -15.11 11.21
N LYS A 84 -7.15 -15.61 12.38
CA LYS A 84 -6.40 -16.61 13.15
C LYS A 84 -6.57 -18.00 12.52
N SER A 85 -5.48 -18.66 12.18
CA SER A 85 -5.50 -19.99 11.57
C SER A 85 -5.39 -21.07 12.64
N VAL A 86 -6.54 -21.61 13.06
CA VAL A 86 -6.61 -22.55 14.19
C VAL A 86 -6.03 -23.92 13.82
N TYR A 87 -6.47 -24.51 12.70
CA TYR A 87 -6.04 -25.85 12.30
C TYR A 87 -4.57 -25.90 11.92
N LEU A 88 -4.12 -25.01 11.02
CA LEU A 88 -2.70 -24.94 10.65
C LEU A 88 -1.84 -24.57 11.86
N GLY A 89 -2.34 -23.69 12.75
CA GLY A 89 -1.65 -23.37 14.00
C GLY A 89 -1.45 -24.60 14.87
N LYS A 90 -2.47 -25.45 15.03
CA LYS A 90 -2.38 -26.70 15.79
C LYS A 90 -1.34 -27.66 15.20
N GLU A 91 -1.38 -27.89 13.89
CA GLU A 91 -0.43 -28.76 13.19
C GLU A 91 1.03 -28.28 13.34
N LEU A 92 1.24 -26.97 13.39
CA LEU A 92 2.57 -26.36 13.55
C LEU A 92 2.97 -26.11 15.02
N GLY A 93 2.15 -26.48 16.00
CA GLY A 93 2.39 -26.17 17.42
C GLY A 93 2.33 -24.67 17.77
N LEU A 94 1.73 -23.85 16.90
CA LEU A 94 1.62 -22.39 17.05
C LEU A 94 0.27 -21.98 17.64
N LYS A 95 0.27 -21.46 18.87
CA LYS A 95 -0.94 -20.95 19.55
C LYS A 95 -1.51 -19.67 18.91
N ASN A 96 -0.65 -18.89 18.24
CA ASN A 96 -0.97 -17.56 17.71
C ASN A 96 -0.52 -17.41 16.25
N LEU A 97 -1.01 -18.28 15.36
CA LEU A 97 -0.81 -18.15 13.92
C LEU A 97 -1.92 -17.28 13.30
N PHE A 98 -1.54 -16.19 12.66
CA PHE A 98 -2.43 -15.31 11.88
C PHE A 98 -2.02 -15.30 10.41
N ILE A 99 -3.01 -15.31 9.52
CA ILE A 99 -2.80 -15.24 8.08
C ILE A 99 -3.32 -13.90 7.58
N ALA A 100 -2.42 -13.13 6.96
CA ALA A 100 -2.74 -11.93 6.20
C ALA A 100 -3.10 -12.36 4.76
N PHE A 101 -4.40 -12.50 4.49
CA PHE A 101 -4.91 -13.01 3.23
C PHE A 101 -5.18 -11.88 2.24
N ASN A 102 -4.45 -11.93 1.12
CA ASN A 102 -4.49 -10.95 0.04
C ASN A 102 -5.01 -11.60 -1.25
N GLY A 103 -6.22 -12.16 -1.19
CA GLY A 103 -6.87 -12.80 -2.33
C GLY A 103 -8.39 -12.65 -2.29
N TYR A 104 -9.06 -13.46 -3.10
CA TYR A 104 -10.51 -13.50 -3.18
C TYR A 104 -11.06 -14.66 -2.35
N TRP A 105 -11.75 -14.34 -1.25
CA TRP A 105 -12.44 -15.28 -0.38
C TRP A 105 -13.66 -14.60 0.25
N PRO A 106 -14.81 -14.58 -0.46
CA PRO A 106 -16.01 -13.86 -0.03
C PRO A 106 -16.54 -14.26 1.34
N GLU A 107 -16.49 -15.54 1.69
CA GLU A 107 -16.94 -16.09 2.97
C GLU A 107 -16.10 -15.58 4.15
N LYS A 108 -14.86 -15.13 3.89
CA LYS A 108 -14.00 -14.44 4.85
C LYS A 108 -13.98 -12.92 4.66
N ASN A 109 -14.88 -12.37 3.84
CA ASN A 109 -14.94 -10.95 3.49
C ASN A 109 -13.65 -10.43 2.83
N ALA A 110 -12.84 -11.32 2.23
CA ALA A 110 -11.68 -10.94 1.44
C ALA A 110 -12.13 -10.74 -0.02
N LYS A 111 -12.04 -9.51 -0.51
CA LYS A 111 -12.62 -9.11 -1.80
C LYS A 111 -11.57 -8.58 -2.78
N ILE A 112 -10.31 -9.02 -2.68
CA ILE A 112 -9.29 -8.68 -3.68
C ILE A 112 -9.50 -9.59 -4.89
N VAL A 113 -10.31 -9.13 -5.85
CA VAL A 113 -10.78 -9.91 -7.00
C VAL A 113 -9.66 -10.39 -7.93
N THR A 114 -8.53 -9.68 -7.94
CA THR A 114 -7.33 -10.07 -8.71
C THR A 114 -6.64 -11.31 -8.14
N GLY A 115 -7.03 -11.77 -6.95
CA GLY A 115 -6.45 -12.94 -6.29
C GLY A 115 -5.02 -12.75 -5.79
N THR A 116 -4.46 -11.54 -5.86
CA THR A 116 -3.07 -11.27 -5.49
C THR A 116 -2.91 -9.96 -4.71
N PHE A 117 -1.83 -9.85 -3.93
CA PHE A 117 -1.49 -8.62 -3.21
C PHE A 117 -1.28 -7.40 -4.12
N LYS A 118 -1.11 -7.58 -5.44
CA LYS A 118 -1.00 -6.49 -6.41
C LYS A 118 -2.23 -5.59 -6.43
N GLY A 119 -3.38 -6.08 -5.96
CA GLY A 119 -4.56 -5.23 -5.72
C GLY A 119 -4.37 -4.15 -4.64
N LEU A 120 -3.30 -4.19 -3.86
CA LEU A 120 -2.93 -3.15 -2.89
C LEU A 120 -1.92 -2.14 -3.47
N GLU A 121 -1.23 -2.49 -4.56
CA GLU A 121 -0.18 -1.67 -5.19
C GLU A 121 -0.72 -0.91 -6.40
N ALA A 122 -1.60 -1.53 -7.17
CA ALA A 122 -2.18 -0.93 -8.38
C ALA A 122 -2.99 0.34 -8.08
N PRO A 123 -3.88 0.41 -7.06
CA PRO A 123 -4.67 1.61 -6.82
C PRO A 123 -3.84 2.89 -6.58
N PRO A 124 -2.86 2.92 -5.65
CA PRO A 124 -2.05 4.13 -5.45
C PRO A 124 -1.13 4.42 -6.64
N THR A 125 -0.67 3.40 -7.37
CA THR A 125 0.14 3.58 -8.58
C THR A 125 -0.65 4.25 -9.70
N ILE A 126 -1.85 3.75 -9.99
CA ILE A 126 -2.74 4.32 -11.01
C ILE A 126 -3.18 5.72 -10.58
N ARG A 127 -3.57 5.91 -9.31
CA ARG A 127 -4.00 7.22 -8.79
C ARG A 127 -2.88 8.28 -8.82
N ARG A 128 -1.62 7.86 -8.80
CA ARG A 128 -0.48 8.76 -8.97
C ARG A 128 -0.28 9.19 -10.43
N ALA A 129 -0.69 8.34 -11.37
CA ALA A 129 -0.49 8.54 -12.80
C ALA A 129 -1.59 9.38 -13.48
N ILE A 130 -2.73 9.57 -12.82
CA ILE A 130 -3.90 10.34 -13.28
C ILE A 130 -4.10 11.60 -12.45
#